data_AF-A0A2R6HTZ7-F1
#
_entry.id   AF-A0A2R6HTZ7-F1
#
_cell.length_a   1.000
_cell.length_b   1.000
_cell.length_c   1.000
_cell.angle_alpha   90.00
_cell.angle_beta   90.00
_cell.angle_gamma   90.00
#
_symmetry.space_group_name_H-M   'P 1'
#
loop_
_entity.id
_entity.type
_entity.pdbx_description
1 polymer ?
#
loop_
_entity_poly.entity_id
_entity_poly.type
_entity_poly.pdbx_seq_one_letter_code
_entity_poly.pdbx_strand_id
1 'polypeptide(L)'
;MGIYAVKTTASQERTVADMIISREESSIHAALAPDSLTSYVMVEADDASVFERILDEIPHANGVVPGESSLSEVEHFLSPKPDVEGIAEGDIVELIAGPFKGEKAQVQRIDEGKDQVTVELYEATVPIPVTVRGDQIRVLDSEER
;
A
#
# COMPACT_ATOMS: atom_id res chain seq x y z
N MET A 1 6.41 17.72 -18.70
CA MET A 1 5.52 17.11 -17.70
C MET A 1 5.88 15.64 -17.61
N GLY A 2 6.34 15.22 -16.45
CA GLY A 2 6.83 13.88 -16.19
C GLY A 2 6.67 13.51 -14.73
N ILE A 3 6.86 12.23 -14.41
CA ILE A 3 6.83 11.74 -13.04
C ILE A 3 8.28 11.54 -12.59
N TYR A 4 8.64 12.16 -11.47
CA TYR A 4 9.99 12.15 -10.93
C TYR A 4 10.02 11.42 -9.59
N ALA A 5 11.02 10.55 -9.40
CA ALA A 5 11.22 9.87 -8.13
C ALA A 5 12.13 10.70 -7.22
N VAL A 6 11.56 11.25 -6.15
CA VAL A 6 12.28 11.95 -5.09
C VAL A 6 12.70 10.94 -4.03
N LYS A 7 14.01 10.83 -3.77
CA LYS A 7 14.55 9.99 -2.70
C LYS A 7 14.19 10.57 -1.34
N THR A 8 13.81 9.72 -0.40
CA THR A 8 13.52 10.12 0.97
C THR A 8 14.28 9.27 1.98
N THR A 9 14.32 9.70 3.23
CA THR A 9 14.59 8.78 4.34
C THR A 9 13.46 7.76 4.41
N ALA A 10 13.80 6.50 4.66
CA ALA A 10 12.80 5.44 4.85
C ALA A 10 11.80 5.81 5.95
N SER A 11 10.53 5.50 5.72
CA SER A 11 9.40 5.82 6.63
C SER A 11 9.06 7.31 6.74
N GLN A 12 9.64 8.17 5.89
CA GLN A 12 9.31 9.60 5.80
C GLN A 12 8.66 9.99 4.47
N GLU A 13 8.30 9.02 3.64
CA GLU A 13 7.76 9.20 2.28
C GLU A 13 6.51 10.09 2.32
N ARG A 14 5.54 9.77 3.17
CA ARG A 14 4.30 10.53 3.32
C ARG A 14 4.54 11.96 3.81
N THR A 15 5.38 12.11 4.82
CA THR A 15 5.76 13.43 5.37
C THR A 15 6.42 14.30 4.29
N VAL A 16 7.33 13.72 3.49
CA VAL A 16 7.98 14.43 2.38
C VAL A 16 6.98 14.80 1.30
N ALA A 17 6.08 13.89 0.89
CA ALA A 17 5.03 14.17 -0.09
C ALA A 17 4.14 15.35 0.35
N ASP A 18 3.72 15.37 1.62
CA ASP A 18 2.91 16.46 2.20
C ASP A 18 3.69 17.80 2.21
N MET A 19 4.99 17.77 2.54
CA MET A 19 5.85 18.96 2.48
C MET A 19 6.08 19.49 1.06
N ILE A 20 6.14 18.61 0.06
CA ILE A 20 6.25 19.01 -1.35
C ILE A 20 4.96 19.71 -1.79
N ILE A 21 3.80 19.11 -1.51
CA ILE A 21 2.50 19.66 -1.93
C ILE A 21 2.14 20.96 -1.22
N SER A 22 2.44 21.07 0.08
CA SER A 22 2.14 22.28 0.87
C SER A 22 2.92 23.53 0.45
N ARG A 23 3.91 23.41 -0.45
CA ARG A 23 4.62 24.56 -1.05
C ARG A 23 3.82 25.27 -2.13
N GLU A 24 2.77 24.63 -2.67
CA GLU A 24 1.90 25.20 -3.70
C GLU A 24 2.67 25.70 -4.95
N GLU A 25 3.76 25.02 -5.32
CA GLU A 25 4.51 25.32 -6.55
C GLU A 25 3.63 25.03 -7.78
N SER A 26 3.44 26.02 -8.67
CA SER A 26 2.57 25.88 -9.85
C SER A 26 3.02 24.81 -10.86
N SER A 27 4.27 24.35 -10.74
CA SER A 27 4.88 23.34 -11.61
C SER A 27 4.75 21.92 -11.05
N ILE A 28 4.20 21.75 -9.85
CA ILE A 28 3.96 20.46 -9.20
C ILE A 28 2.46 20.19 -9.19
N HIS A 29 2.07 19.05 -9.74
CA HIS A 29 0.66 18.70 -9.95
C HIS A 29 0.16 17.65 -8.96
N ALA A 30 1.01 16.68 -8.61
CA ALA A 30 0.67 15.60 -7.70
C ALA A 30 1.91 15.02 -7.00
N ALA A 31 1.70 14.41 -5.84
CA ALA A 31 2.70 13.61 -5.15
C ALA A 31 2.05 12.32 -4.64
N LEU A 32 2.74 11.20 -4.82
CA LEU A 32 2.31 9.86 -4.45
C LEU A 32 3.39 9.20 -3.59
N ALA A 33 3.00 8.79 -2.38
CA ALA A 33 3.81 7.99 -1.46
C ALA A 33 3.11 6.66 -1.22
N PRO A 34 3.29 5.65 -2.10
CA PRO A 34 2.64 4.36 -1.95
C PRO A 34 3.33 3.53 -0.87
N ASP A 35 2.56 2.82 -0.03
CA ASP A 35 3.10 2.02 1.08
C ASP A 35 4.05 0.90 0.61
N SER A 36 3.87 0.42 -0.62
CA SER A 36 4.71 -0.59 -1.26
C SER A 36 6.08 -0.05 -1.73
N LEU A 37 6.30 1.26 -1.73
CA LEU A 37 7.52 1.90 -2.22
C LEU A 37 8.28 2.58 -1.08
N THR A 38 9.37 1.94 -0.65
CA THR A 38 10.19 2.47 0.44
C THR A 38 11.25 3.45 -0.04
N SER A 39 11.44 4.55 0.69
CA SER A 39 12.45 5.61 0.47
C SER A 39 12.28 6.43 -0.81
N TYR A 40 11.10 6.43 -1.43
CA TYR A 40 10.81 7.25 -2.60
C TYR A 40 9.41 7.83 -2.55
N VAL A 41 9.27 9.02 -3.12
CA VAL A 41 7.99 9.68 -3.42
C VAL A 41 7.97 9.96 -4.91
N MET A 42 6.86 9.64 -5.57
CA MET A 42 6.66 9.95 -6.99
C MET A 42 5.98 11.32 -7.08
N VAL A 43 6.58 12.26 -7.81
CA VAL A 43 6.06 13.63 -7.94
C VAL A 43 5.85 13.94 -9.42
N GLU A 44 4.62 14.31 -9.76
CA GLU A 44 4.27 14.79 -11.10
C GLU A 44 4.59 16.29 -11.18
N ALA A 45 5.44 16.66 -12.14
CA ALA A 45 5.84 18.04 -12.35
C ALA A 45 6.06 18.37 -13.83
N ASP A 46 6.07 19.66 -14.17
CA ASP A 46 6.33 20.12 -15.54
C ASP A 46 7.76 19.78 -16.01
N ASP A 47 8.74 19.96 -15.13
CA ASP A 47 10.15 19.64 -15.36
C ASP A 47 10.92 19.47 -14.03
N ALA A 48 12.14 18.93 -14.10
CA ALA A 48 12.94 18.62 -12.92
C ALA A 48 13.52 19.85 -12.17
N SER A 49 13.49 21.05 -12.77
CA SER A 49 14.15 22.23 -12.18
C SER A 49 13.49 22.72 -10.89
N VAL A 50 12.21 22.41 -10.67
CA VAL A 50 11.51 22.74 -9.43
C VAL A 50 12.19 22.09 -8.22
N PHE A 51 12.68 20.86 -8.38
CA PHE A 51 13.28 20.10 -7.28
C PHE A 51 14.61 20.68 -6.82
N GLU A 52 15.39 21.28 -7.72
CA GLU A 52 16.64 21.97 -7.36
C GLU A 52 16.39 23.15 -6.42
N ARG A 53 15.20 23.77 -6.49
CA ARG A 53 14.84 24.92 -5.66
C ARG A 53 14.24 24.52 -4.32
N ILE A 54 13.45 23.45 -4.28
CA ILE A 54 12.63 23.13 -3.10
C ILE A 54 13.22 22.06 -2.19
N LEU A 55 14.02 21.11 -2.72
CA LEU A 55 14.39 19.91 -1.95
C LEU A 55 15.32 20.22 -0.77
N ASP A 56 16.19 21.22 -0.90
CA ASP A 56 17.12 21.63 0.19
C ASP A 56 16.39 22.11 1.44
N GLU A 57 15.15 22.57 1.28
CA GLU A 57 14.30 23.05 2.37
C GLU A 57 13.28 22.00 2.84
N ILE A 58 13.35 20.78 2.32
CA ILE A 58 12.47 19.67 2.68
C ILE A 58 13.28 18.64 3.45
N PRO A 59 13.16 18.59 4.79
CA PRO A 59 13.81 17.58 5.60
C PRO A 59 13.51 16.18 5.07
N HIS A 60 14.52 15.31 5.14
CA HIS A 60 14.44 13.91 4.68
C HIS A 60 14.34 13.71 3.17
N ALA A 61 14.25 14.75 2.34
CA ALA A 61 14.43 14.61 0.91
C ALA A 61 15.93 14.53 0.54
N ASN A 62 16.31 13.56 -0.28
CA ASN A 62 17.71 13.25 -0.62
C ASN A 62 17.97 13.33 -2.13
N GLY A 63 17.32 14.29 -2.79
CA GLY A 63 17.46 14.54 -4.23
C GLY A 63 16.52 13.72 -5.12
N VAL A 64 16.62 13.96 -6.43
CA VAL A 64 15.80 13.29 -7.45
C VAL A 64 16.61 12.19 -8.15
N VAL A 65 15.97 11.07 -8.47
CA VAL A 65 16.55 10.06 -9.35
C VAL A 65 16.66 10.63 -10.77
N PRO A 66 17.81 10.51 -11.46
CA PRO A 66 17.92 10.96 -12.83
C PRO A 66 16.94 10.24 -13.77
N GLY A 67 16.24 11.01 -14.59
CA GLY A 67 15.26 10.50 -15.55
C GLY A 67 13.82 10.72 -15.10
N GLU A 68 12.89 10.29 -15.95
CA GLU A 68 11.45 10.38 -15.75
C GLU A 68 10.86 8.98 -15.77
N SER A 69 9.87 8.75 -14.91
CA SER A 69 9.02 7.56 -14.95
C SER A 69 7.81 7.82 -15.84
N SER A 70 7.45 6.79 -16.59
CA SER A 70 6.22 6.74 -17.38
C SER A 70 5.01 6.45 -16.49
N LEU A 71 3.81 6.86 -16.93
CA LEU A 71 2.58 6.54 -16.21
C LEU A 71 2.40 5.02 -16.02
N SER A 72 2.74 4.22 -17.03
CA SER A 72 2.67 2.75 -16.98
C SER A 72 3.52 2.13 -15.86
N GLU A 73 4.62 2.78 -15.48
CA GLU A 73 5.45 2.31 -14.36
C GLU A 73 4.82 2.63 -13.00
N VAL A 74 3.87 3.57 -12.93
CA VAL A 74 3.26 4.04 -11.67
C VAL A 74 1.83 3.49 -11.48
N GLU A 75 1.17 3.06 -12.55
CA GLU A 75 -0.22 2.55 -12.54
C GLU A 75 -0.48 1.50 -11.46
N HIS A 76 0.47 0.59 -11.24
CA HIS A 76 0.32 -0.48 -10.24
C HIS A 76 0.30 0.05 -8.79
N PHE A 77 0.80 1.25 -8.52
CA PHE A 77 0.68 1.92 -7.22
C PHE A 77 -0.67 2.63 -7.03
N LEU A 78 -1.37 2.96 -8.12
CA LEU A 78 -2.68 3.63 -8.09
C LEU A 78 -3.84 2.66 -7.86
N SER A 79 -3.57 1.36 -7.96
CA SER A 79 -4.52 0.28 -7.69
C SER A 79 -3.83 -0.81 -6.88
N PRO A 80 -3.56 -0.56 -5.59
CA PRO A 80 -3.08 -1.61 -4.71
C PRO A 80 -4.11 -2.73 -4.71
N LYS A 81 -3.63 -3.96 -4.94
CA LYS A 81 -4.46 -5.15 -4.86
C LYS A 81 -4.91 -5.34 -3.42
N PRO A 82 -6.22 -5.54 -3.15
CA PRO A 82 -6.68 -5.90 -1.82
C PRO A 82 -5.95 -7.16 -1.34
N ASP A 83 -5.59 -7.22 -0.06
CA ASP A 83 -4.97 -8.41 0.51
C ASP A 83 -5.95 -9.59 0.55
N VAL A 84 -7.26 -9.32 0.46
CA VAL A 84 -8.31 -10.33 0.29
C VAL A 84 -8.54 -10.77 -1.17
N GLU A 85 -7.83 -10.21 -2.15
CA GLU A 85 -7.98 -10.57 -3.57
C GLU A 85 -7.54 -12.02 -3.81
N GLY A 86 -8.41 -12.82 -4.42
CA GLY A 86 -8.16 -14.24 -4.70
C GLY A 86 -8.54 -15.20 -3.57
N ILE A 87 -9.14 -14.70 -2.48
CA ILE A 87 -9.75 -15.51 -1.43
C ILE A 87 -11.21 -15.76 -1.79
N ALA A 88 -11.73 -16.96 -1.53
CA ALA A 88 -13.12 -17.32 -1.73
C ALA A 88 -13.80 -17.69 -0.40
N GLU A 89 -15.14 -17.53 -0.36
CA GLU A 89 -15.94 -18.13 0.70
C GLU A 89 -15.76 -19.65 0.69
N GLY A 90 -15.48 -20.22 1.86
CA GLY A 90 -15.16 -21.64 2.03
C GLY A 90 -13.67 -21.96 2.12
N ASP A 91 -12.78 -21.06 1.69
CA ASP A 91 -11.32 -21.27 1.77
C ASP A 91 -10.85 -21.44 3.21
N ILE A 92 -9.80 -22.26 3.39
CA ILE A 92 -9.15 -22.44 4.68
C ILE A 92 -7.94 -21.52 4.76
N VAL A 93 -7.94 -20.66 5.76
CA VAL A 93 -6.90 -19.67 6.02
C VAL A 93 -6.31 -19.87 7.41
N GLU A 94 -5.05 -19.48 7.59
CA GLU A 94 -4.39 -19.36 8.88
C GLU A 94 -4.30 -17.89 9.28
N LEU A 95 -4.67 -17.59 10.53
CA LEU A 95 -4.47 -16.26 11.09
C LEU A 95 -2.99 -16.08 11.45
N ILE A 96 -2.30 -15.12 10.85
CA ILE A 96 -0.85 -14.90 11.09
C ILE A 96 -0.56 -13.79 12.11
N ALA A 97 -1.59 -13.06 12.54
CA ALA A 97 -1.52 -11.97 13.50
C ALA A 97 -2.71 -11.97 14.47
N GLY A 98 -2.63 -11.12 15.51
CA GLY A 98 -3.70 -10.96 16.48
C GLY A 98 -3.78 -12.08 17.54
N PRO A 99 -4.86 -12.09 18.36
CA PRO A 99 -5.00 -13.02 19.49
C PRO A 99 -5.20 -14.48 19.08
N PHE A 100 -5.61 -14.72 17.84
CA PHE A 100 -5.86 -16.06 17.28
C PHE A 100 -4.74 -16.49 16.32
N LYS A 101 -3.56 -15.90 16.43
CA LYS A 101 -2.41 -16.24 15.56
C LYS A 101 -2.07 -17.74 15.64
N GLY A 102 -1.96 -18.38 14.49
CA GLY A 102 -1.68 -19.81 14.31
C GLY A 102 -2.92 -20.68 14.20
N GLU A 103 -4.11 -20.13 14.49
CA GLU A 103 -5.37 -20.85 14.35
C GLU A 103 -5.79 -20.92 12.88
N LYS A 104 -6.40 -22.06 12.50
CA LYS A 104 -7.04 -22.23 11.20
C LYS A 104 -8.49 -21.78 11.26
N ALA A 105 -8.93 -21.15 10.19
CA ALA A 105 -10.29 -20.66 10.08
C ALA A 105 -10.81 -20.85 8.65
N GLN A 106 -12.12 -20.97 8.51
CA GLN A 106 -12.80 -21.02 7.23
C GLN A 106 -13.41 -19.66 6.91
N VAL A 107 -13.23 -19.19 5.68
CA VAL A 107 -13.78 -17.92 5.21
C VAL A 107 -15.29 -18.03 5.05
N GLN A 108 -16.03 -17.15 5.73
CA GLN A 108 -17.49 -17.07 5.63
C GLN A 108 -17.96 -15.94 4.72
N ARG A 109 -17.24 -14.81 4.75
CA ARG A 109 -17.61 -13.61 3.99
C ARG A 109 -16.40 -12.73 3.76
N ILE A 110 -16.34 -12.11 2.59
CA ILE A 110 -15.29 -11.16 2.20
C ILE A 110 -15.91 -9.78 1.98
N ASP A 111 -15.23 -8.73 2.45
CA ASP A 111 -15.53 -7.33 2.16
C ASP A 111 -14.30 -6.69 1.51
N GLU A 112 -14.19 -6.82 0.19
CA GLU A 112 -13.09 -6.26 -0.62
C GLU A 112 -12.95 -4.74 -0.46
N GLY A 113 -14.07 -4.03 -0.30
CA GLY A 113 -14.07 -2.58 -0.13
C GLY A 113 -13.47 -2.11 1.19
N LYS A 114 -13.46 -2.97 2.21
CA LYS A 114 -12.80 -2.70 3.51
C LYS A 114 -11.52 -3.51 3.72
N ASP A 115 -11.15 -4.33 2.76
CA ASP A 115 -10.04 -5.29 2.86
C ASP A 115 -10.13 -6.15 4.14
N GLN A 116 -11.32 -6.67 4.39
CA GLN A 116 -11.64 -7.46 5.58
C GLN A 116 -12.27 -8.79 5.21
N VAL A 117 -11.99 -9.81 6.02
CA VAL A 117 -12.60 -11.13 5.91
C VAL A 117 -13.21 -11.54 7.24
N THR A 118 -14.41 -12.10 7.21
CA THR A 118 -15.03 -12.77 8.35
C THR A 118 -14.76 -14.27 8.23
N VAL A 119 -14.10 -14.82 9.24
CA VAL A 119 -13.72 -16.23 9.30
C VAL A 119 -14.31 -16.90 10.55
N GLU A 120 -14.52 -18.21 10.48
CA GLU A 120 -14.90 -19.04 11.62
C GLU A 120 -13.78 -20.02 11.96
N LEU A 121 -13.41 -20.09 13.24
CA LEU A 121 -12.32 -20.95 13.71
C LEU A 121 -12.67 -22.43 13.50
N TYR A 122 -11.77 -23.17 12.85
CA TYR A 122 -12.00 -24.55 12.42
C TYR A 122 -11.98 -25.54 13.59
N GLU A 123 -11.21 -25.25 14.65
CA GLU A 123 -11.05 -26.14 15.82
C GLU A 123 -12.06 -25.86 16.96
N ALA A 124 -12.93 -24.86 16.80
CA ALA A 124 -13.88 -24.46 17.83
C ALA A 124 -15.13 -25.36 17.83
N THR A 125 -15.55 -25.83 19.01
CA THR A 125 -16.80 -26.63 19.17
C THR A 125 -18.06 -25.80 18.90
N VAL A 126 -17.95 -24.46 18.97
CA VAL A 126 -19.02 -23.51 18.70
C VAL A 126 -18.50 -22.51 17.66
N PRO A 127 -19.27 -22.19 16.61
CA PRO A 127 -18.84 -21.22 15.60
C PRO A 127 -18.69 -19.84 16.23
N ILE A 128 -17.47 -19.30 16.17
CA ILE A 128 -17.14 -17.94 16.61
C ILE A 128 -16.69 -17.16 15.37
N PRO A 129 -17.53 -16.28 14.81
CA PRO A 129 -17.14 -15.46 13.67
C PRO A 129 -16.21 -14.33 14.13
N VAL A 130 -15.06 -14.21 13.48
CA VAL A 130 -14.06 -13.17 13.73
C VAL A 130 -13.82 -12.40 12.44
N THR A 131 -13.86 -11.07 12.49
CA THR A 131 -13.50 -10.23 11.34
C THR A 131 -12.08 -9.73 11.49
N VAL A 132 -11.24 -10.00 10.51
CA VAL A 132 -9.83 -9.61 10.45
C VAL A 132 -9.53 -8.92 9.11
N ARG A 133 -8.38 -8.26 9.02
CA ARG A 133 -7.90 -7.68 7.76
C ARG A 133 -7.26 -8.74 6.87
N GLY A 134 -7.23 -8.52 5.56
CA GLY A 134 -6.59 -9.42 4.59
C GLY A 134 -5.11 -9.66 4.89
N ASP A 135 -4.36 -8.62 5.25
CA ASP A 135 -2.94 -8.72 5.62
C ASP A 135 -2.63 -9.61 6.85
N GLN A 136 -3.66 -9.95 7.64
CA GLN A 136 -3.52 -10.77 8.85
C GLN A 136 -3.79 -12.25 8.61
N ILE A 137 -4.01 -12.67 7.37
CA ILE A 137 -4.33 -14.05 7.02
C ILE A 137 -3.42 -14.61 5.94
N ARG A 138 -3.30 -15.94 5.94
CA ARG A 138 -2.57 -16.69 4.91
C ARG A 138 -3.42 -17.84 4.43
N VAL A 139 -3.68 -17.92 3.13
CA VAL A 139 -4.44 -19.02 2.52
C VAL A 139 -3.64 -20.32 2.62
N LEU A 140 -4.27 -21.40 3.12
CA LEU A 140 -3.67 -22.72 3.27
C LEU A 140 -4.19 -23.72 2.22
N ASP A 141 -5.50 -23.72 2.00
CA ASP A 141 -6.17 -24.48 0.94
C ASP A 141 -7.12 -23.51 0.24
N SER A 142 -6.73 -23.12 -0.96
CA SER A 142 -7.65 -22.56 -1.95
C SER A 142 -8.26 -23.76 -2.65
N GLU A 143 -9.59 -23.89 -2.69
CA GLU A 143 -10.17 -24.89 -3.62
C GLU A 143 -9.70 -24.51 -5.04
N GLU A 144 -8.82 -25.34 -5.61
CA GLU A 144 -8.15 -25.19 -6.91
C GLU A 144 -9.01 -24.45 -7.94
N ARG A 145 -8.53 -23.27 -8.39
CA ARG A 145 -8.85 -22.70 -9.71
C ARG A 145 -7.64 -22.00 -10.31
#